data_AF-A0A1T5BYC9-F1
#
_entry.id   AF-A0A1T5BYC9-F1
#
_cell.length_a   1.000
_cell.length_b   1.000
_cell.length_c   1.000
_cell.angle_alpha   90.00
_cell.angle_beta   90.00
_cell.angle_gamma   90.00
#
_symmetry.space_group_name_H-M   'P 1'
#
loop_
_entity.id
_entity.type
_entity.pdbx_description
1 polymer ?
#
loop_
_entity_poly.entity_id
_entity_poly.type
_entity_poly.pdbx_seq_one_letter_code
_entity_poly.pdbx_strand_id
1 'polypeptide(L)'
;MKYVLRRCIQIIVVFVVSCALVISLSNRNQIINIISNNNSYRYDKDTCELYNWFLDDEDGNYVSKSDPQIIIYDVDDYLRDIRVNVHLPLGEINQDEIQVYYTLNEDPSFSADKTIPTLVNITSGSFDFTINKQVKDIRIDLVEEADVRMTFESVECNPRNFRMGKYDLLLCSVILLLFFVVFKSRFFIRKIYSEKDLIVLLAKNDLKSRYAGSAFGLIWAFVQPLMTILVFWIVYEVGFRAVPVENVKFIQWFVPAYISWIFFADAVANASNCLREYSYLVKKMRFPIEILPIIKVLASFVVHLFFVVLMFVIYIFYGYSFSLMNIQLLYYSFALICLLFGVAWLTSALSVFLKDFTQIISIILQLGFFMVPIFWNSADMGKNVVFFLKFNPCYYIVQGYRDTMLTGKFFGDEPWQTAYYWLVTVLLYFVGTKLFNGVRRHFADLL
;
A
#
# COMPACT_ATOMS: atom_id res chain seq x y z
N MET A 1 3.15 32.76 22.90
CA MET A 1 2.79 31.61 23.77
C MET A 1 1.45 30.96 23.40
N LYS A 2 0.32 31.68 23.38
CA LYS A 2 -1.02 31.13 23.00
C LYS A 2 -1.06 30.44 21.62
N TYR A 3 -0.32 30.95 20.64
CA TYR A 3 -0.23 30.34 19.29
C TYR A 3 0.52 28.99 19.28
N VAL A 4 1.59 28.88 20.07
CA VAL A 4 2.37 27.64 20.20
C VAL A 4 1.56 26.60 20.95
N LEU A 5 0.86 27.01 22.02
CA LEU A 5 -0.01 26.12 22.80
C LEU A 5 -1.18 25.57 21.95
N ARG A 6 -1.82 26.41 21.13
CA ARG A 6 -2.88 25.97 20.21
C ARG A 6 -2.38 24.98 19.15
N ARG A 7 -1.14 25.14 18.69
CA ARG A 7 -0.49 24.18 17.77
C ARG A 7 -0.15 22.86 18.46
N CYS A 8 0.37 22.87 19.68
CA CYS A 8 0.63 21.64 20.44
C CYS A 8 -0.67 20.88 20.70
N ILE A 9 -1.75 21.56 21.10
CA ILE A 9 -3.06 20.95 21.34
C ILE A 9 -3.61 20.31 20.06
N GLN A 10 -3.52 20.99 18.91
CA GLN A 10 -3.96 20.41 17.63
C GLN A 10 -3.15 19.18 17.20
N ILE A 11 -1.84 19.17 17.46
CA ILE A 11 -0.97 18.00 17.19
C ILE A 11 -1.36 16.82 18.09
N ILE A 12 -1.61 17.08 19.38
CA ILE A 12 -2.01 16.05 20.34
C ILE A 12 -3.38 15.47 19.97
N VAL A 13 -4.37 16.31 19.65
CA VAL A 13 -5.71 15.84 19.25
C VAL A 13 -5.65 14.96 18.01
N VAL A 14 -4.83 15.32 17.01
CA VAL A 14 -4.70 14.51 15.80
C VAL A 14 -3.93 13.21 16.06
N PHE A 15 -2.89 13.22 16.90
CA PHE A 15 -2.20 12.00 17.33
C PHE A 15 -3.17 11.02 17.98
N VAL A 16 -4.03 11.53 18.88
CA VAL A 16 -5.05 10.75 19.58
C VAL A 16 -6.08 10.18 18.58
N VAL A 17 -6.57 10.99 17.64
CA VAL A 17 -7.55 10.55 16.64
C VAL A 17 -6.96 9.53 15.66
N SER A 18 -5.72 9.70 15.20
CA SER A 18 -5.05 8.74 14.31
C SER A 18 -4.78 7.40 15.02
N CYS A 19 -4.31 7.44 16.27
CA CYS A 19 -4.18 6.23 17.08
C CYS A 19 -5.54 5.55 17.29
N ALA A 20 -6.59 6.31 17.58
CA ALA A 20 -7.95 5.78 17.74
C ALA A 20 -8.49 5.15 16.45
N LEU A 21 -8.19 5.73 15.29
CA LEU A 21 -8.63 5.20 13.99
C LEU A 21 -7.89 3.91 13.62
N VAL A 22 -6.59 3.82 13.93
CA VAL A 22 -5.79 2.58 13.77
C VAL A 22 -6.29 1.49 14.72
N ILE A 23 -6.57 1.83 15.98
CA ILE A 23 -7.19 0.90 16.94
C ILE A 23 -8.56 0.44 16.44
N SER A 24 -9.37 1.34 15.91
CA SER A 24 -10.71 1.04 15.37
C SER A 24 -10.69 0.19 14.10
N LEU A 25 -9.71 0.39 13.21
CA LEU A 25 -9.53 -0.43 12.01
C LEU A 25 -8.96 -1.81 12.36
N SER A 26 -8.08 -1.90 13.36
CA SER A 26 -7.57 -3.16 13.92
C SER A 26 -8.69 -4.00 14.56
N ASN A 27 -9.68 -3.34 15.18
CA ASN A 27 -10.81 -3.99 15.84
C ASN A 27 -11.91 -4.54 14.90
N ARG A 28 -11.78 -4.47 13.57
CA ARG A 28 -12.88 -4.87 12.66
C ARG A 28 -13.12 -6.38 12.53
N ASN A 29 -12.24 -7.25 13.04
CA ASN A 29 -12.37 -8.71 12.92
C ASN A 29 -12.52 -9.42 14.29
N GLN A 30 -13.34 -8.87 15.19
CA GLN A 30 -13.73 -9.60 16.41
C GLN A 30 -15.24 -9.82 16.44
N ILE A 31 -15.70 -10.88 15.76
CA ILE A 31 -16.96 -11.55 16.11
C ILE A 31 -16.67 -13.04 16.07
N ILE A 32 -16.57 -13.66 17.26
CA ILE A 32 -16.46 -15.10 17.45
C ILE A 32 -17.88 -15.60 17.70
N ASN A 33 -18.44 -16.40 16.80
CA ASN A 33 -19.72 -17.04 17.01
C ASN A 33 -19.55 -18.20 17.99
N ILE A 34 -20.22 -18.15 19.15
CA ILE A 34 -20.30 -19.24 20.12
C ILE A 34 -21.76 -19.69 20.17
N ILE A 35 -22.03 -20.92 19.71
CA ILE A 35 -23.37 -21.53 19.78
C ILE A 35 -23.38 -22.47 21.00
N SER A 36 -24.33 -22.29 21.93
CA SER A 36 -24.54 -23.20 23.05
C SER A 36 -26.03 -23.32 23.41
N ASN A 37 -26.40 -24.52 23.85
CA ASN A 37 -27.75 -25.05 23.99
C ASN A 37 -28.79 -24.13 24.69
N ASN A 38 -29.94 -23.98 24.02
CA ASN A 38 -31.28 -23.70 24.55
C ASN A 38 -31.55 -22.45 25.40
N ASN A 39 -30.73 -21.40 25.36
CA ASN A 39 -31.21 -20.05 25.72
C ASN A 39 -30.69 -18.99 24.75
N SER A 40 -31.64 -18.23 24.19
CA SER A 40 -31.41 -17.19 23.19
C SER A 40 -30.69 -15.98 23.78
N TYR A 41 -29.44 -15.76 23.40
CA TYR A 41 -28.87 -14.41 23.36
C TYR A 41 -28.71 -13.99 21.91
N ARG A 42 -29.39 -12.88 21.59
CA ARG A 42 -29.62 -12.35 20.25
C ARG A 42 -28.39 -11.58 19.79
N TYR A 43 -27.76 -11.98 18.68
CA TYR A 43 -27.17 -11.02 17.75
C TYR A 43 -27.15 -11.59 16.32
N ASP A 44 -27.84 -10.86 15.44
CA ASP A 44 -28.16 -11.13 14.02
C ASP A 44 -26.87 -11.06 13.17
N LYS A 45 -26.59 -11.95 12.20
CA LYS A 45 -27.38 -12.15 10.98
C LYS A 45 -27.06 -13.46 10.22
N ASP A 46 -28.14 -14.10 9.80
CA ASP A 46 -28.33 -14.84 8.54
C ASP A 46 -27.40 -16.05 8.22
N THR A 47 -27.55 -17.15 8.96
CA THR A 47 -27.82 -18.54 8.47
C THR A 47 -27.79 -19.52 9.64
N CYS A 48 -28.94 -20.04 10.09
CA CYS A 48 -29.02 -21.15 11.04
C CYS A 48 -29.95 -22.24 10.51
N GLU A 49 -29.41 -23.44 10.28
CA GLU A 49 -30.17 -24.70 10.16
C GLU A 49 -29.88 -25.58 11.39
N LEU A 50 -30.92 -26.20 11.94
CA LEU A 50 -30.88 -27.16 13.06
C LEU A 50 -30.79 -28.59 12.52
N TYR A 51 -29.92 -29.45 13.07
CA TYR A 51 -29.91 -30.89 12.78
C TYR A 51 -30.40 -31.72 14.00
N ASN A 52 -31.51 -32.44 13.83
CA ASN A 52 -31.97 -33.55 14.69
C ASN A 52 -31.63 -34.87 13.98
N TRP A 53 -31.08 -35.89 14.66
CA TRP A 53 -30.82 -37.18 14.02
C TRP A 53 -31.52 -38.38 14.68
N PHE A 54 -31.89 -39.35 13.83
CA PHE A 54 -32.57 -40.64 14.08
C PHE A 54 -32.14 -41.68 13.00
N LEU A 55 -32.57 -42.94 13.14
CA LEU A 55 -32.05 -44.17 12.48
C LEU A 55 -32.38 -44.30 10.99
N ASP A 56 -31.54 -45.04 10.26
CA ASP A 56 -32.02 -45.87 9.15
C ASP A 56 -31.65 -47.35 9.39
N ASP A 57 -32.65 -48.24 9.28
CA ASP A 57 -32.72 -49.57 9.91
C ASP A 57 -32.02 -50.70 9.10
N GLU A 58 -31.36 -50.40 7.98
CA GLU A 58 -30.75 -51.44 7.11
C GLU A 58 -29.22 -51.57 7.24
N ASP A 59 -28.49 -50.52 7.66
CA ASP A 59 -27.04 -50.54 7.89
C ASP A 59 -26.64 -50.25 9.37
N GLY A 60 -27.64 -50.09 10.24
CA GLY A 60 -27.47 -50.09 11.71
C GLY A 60 -26.71 -48.91 12.33
N ASN A 61 -26.35 -47.87 11.58
CA ASN A 61 -25.67 -46.67 12.12
C ASN A 61 -26.65 -45.54 12.43
N TYR A 62 -26.89 -45.24 13.71
CA TYR A 62 -27.47 -43.97 14.13
C TYR A 62 -26.43 -42.86 14.16
N VAL A 63 -26.77 -41.71 13.58
CA VAL A 63 -26.09 -40.43 13.74
C VAL A 63 -26.79 -39.59 14.84
N SER A 64 -26.08 -38.63 15.44
CA SER A 64 -26.19 -38.03 16.80
C SER A 64 -27.56 -37.69 17.41
N LYS A 65 -27.79 -38.12 18.66
CA LYS A 65 -28.93 -37.70 19.51
C LYS A 65 -28.58 -37.00 20.82
N SER A 66 -27.34 -37.02 21.33
CA SER A 66 -26.98 -36.38 22.61
C SER A 66 -25.48 -36.33 22.92
N ASP A 67 -24.64 -35.85 21.98
CA ASP A 67 -23.29 -35.42 22.36
C ASP A 67 -23.28 -33.90 22.56
N PRO A 68 -22.81 -33.35 23.70
CA PRO A 68 -22.58 -31.92 23.82
C PRO A 68 -21.37 -31.57 22.95
N GLN A 69 -21.64 -31.17 21.71
CA GLN A 69 -20.64 -30.67 20.77
C GLN A 69 -20.66 -29.15 20.79
N ILE A 70 -19.54 -28.53 21.16
CA ILE A 70 -19.36 -27.09 21.01
C ILE A 70 -18.57 -26.86 19.74
N ILE A 71 -19.18 -26.18 18.76
CA ILE A 71 -18.50 -25.78 17.54
C ILE A 71 -18.36 -24.27 17.51
N ILE A 72 -17.12 -23.80 17.43
CA ILE A 72 -16.76 -22.39 17.22
C ILE A 72 -16.33 -22.27 15.76
N TYR A 73 -17.09 -21.51 14.98
CA TYR A 73 -16.83 -21.30 13.56
C TYR A 73 -16.06 -20.00 13.29
N ASP A 74 -15.32 -19.99 12.19
CA ASP A 74 -14.71 -18.80 11.59
C ASP A 74 -13.67 -18.09 12.48
N VAL A 75 -12.81 -18.90 13.10
CA VAL A 75 -11.71 -18.47 13.94
C VAL A 75 -10.56 -17.96 13.07
N ASP A 76 -10.71 -16.85 12.36
CA ASP A 76 -9.76 -16.40 11.33
C ASP A 76 -8.35 -15.94 11.84
N ASP A 77 -7.91 -16.34 13.04
CA ASP A 77 -6.68 -15.88 13.70
C ASP A 77 -5.91 -17.00 14.46
N TYR A 78 -4.65 -16.74 14.81
CA TYR A 78 -3.85 -17.60 15.69
C TYR A 78 -4.31 -17.43 17.14
N LEU A 79 -5.21 -18.28 17.60
CA LEU A 79 -5.65 -18.28 19.01
C LEU A 79 -4.52 -18.73 19.94
N ARG A 80 -4.38 -18.10 21.10
CA ARG A 80 -3.55 -18.57 22.22
C ARG A 80 -4.33 -18.36 23.51
N ASP A 81 -4.22 -19.29 24.44
CA ASP A 81 -4.84 -19.24 25.78
C ASP A 81 -6.37 -19.10 25.73
N ILE A 82 -7.05 -20.15 25.25
CA ILE A 82 -8.51 -20.26 25.31
C ILE A 82 -8.87 -20.88 26.66
N ARG A 83 -9.64 -20.15 27.47
CA ARG A 83 -10.24 -20.69 28.70
C ARG A 83 -11.71 -20.98 28.45
N VAL A 84 -12.13 -22.20 28.73
CA VAL A 84 -13.53 -22.60 28.69
C VAL A 84 -13.98 -22.92 30.12
N ASN A 85 -14.94 -22.16 30.63
CA ASN A 85 -15.52 -22.39 31.94
C ASN A 85 -16.76 -23.28 31.79
N VAL A 86 -16.76 -24.43 32.45
CA VAL A 86 -17.85 -25.42 32.36
C VAL A 86 -18.27 -25.81 33.77
N HIS A 87 -19.53 -25.55 34.12
CA HIS A 87 -20.03 -25.98 35.41
C HIS A 87 -20.18 -27.50 35.43
N LEU A 88 -19.39 -28.15 36.29
CA LEU A 88 -19.41 -29.58 36.54
C LEU A 88 -19.99 -29.87 37.92
N PRO A 89 -20.99 -30.77 38.05
CA PRO A 89 -21.35 -31.34 39.33
C PRO A 89 -20.12 -32.05 39.93
N LEU A 90 -19.76 -31.71 41.17
CA LEU A 90 -18.59 -32.29 41.84
C LEU A 90 -18.76 -33.81 42.04
N GLY A 91 -18.00 -34.60 41.29
CA GLY A 91 -17.88 -36.06 41.43
C GLY A 91 -17.35 -36.70 40.16
N GLU A 92 -16.10 -37.17 40.21
CA GLU A 92 -15.43 -38.13 39.30
C GLU A 92 -15.73 -38.01 37.79
N ILE A 93 -14.98 -37.16 37.08
CA ILE A 93 -14.70 -37.36 35.65
C ILE A 93 -13.18 -37.51 35.50
N ASN A 94 -12.73 -38.56 34.81
CA ASN A 94 -11.31 -38.82 34.58
C ASN A 94 -10.72 -37.79 33.60
N GLN A 95 -9.48 -37.35 33.84
CA GLN A 95 -8.80 -36.30 33.05
C GLN A 95 -8.62 -36.64 31.56
N ASP A 96 -8.77 -37.91 31.17
CA ASP A 96 -8.49 -38.44 29.83
C ASP A 96 -9.70 -38.39 28.86
N GLU A 97 -10.87 -37.89 29.30
CA GLU A 97 -12.14 -38.04 28.57
C GLU A 97 -12.61 -36.80 27.80
N ILE A 98 -11.83 -35.72 27.75
CA ILE A 98 -12.16 -34.52 26.97
C ILE A 98 -11.23 -34.42 25.76
N GLN A 99 -11.83 -34.44 24.56
CA GLN A 99 -11.09 -34.36 23.30
C GLN A 99 -11.44 -33.08 22.53
N VAL A 100 -10.41 -32.30 22.19
CA VAL A 100 -10.54 -31.09 21.39
C VAL A 100 -10.05 -31.36 19.97
N TYR A 101 -10.94 -31.13 19.01
CA TYR A 101 -10.72 -31.25 17.58
C TYR A 101 -10.65 -29.86 16.93
N TYR A 102 -9.83 -29.70 15.89
CA TYR A 102 -9.70 -28.43 15.16
C TYR A 102 -9.56 -28.65 13.66
N THR A 103 -10.08 -27.71 12.85
CA THR A 103 -9.88 -27.67 11.39
C THR A 103 -8.89 -26.60 11.00
N LEU A 104 -8.16 -26.80 9.90
CA LEU A 104 -7.20 -25.81 9.38
C LEU A 104 -7.80 -25.15 8.14
N ASN A 105 -7.33 -23.95 7.79
CA ASN A 105 -7.85 -23.18 6.65
C ASN A 105 -7.83 -23.92 5.29
N GLU A 106 -7.02 -24.96 5.15
CA GLU A 106 -6.84 -25.72 3.91
C GLU A 106 -7.70 -27.00 3.83
N ASP A 107 -8.32 -27.43 4.94
CA ASP A 107 -9.08 -28.69 4.99
C ASP A 107 -10.25 -28.60 6.00
N PRO A 108 -11.51 -28.58 5.51
CA PRO A 108 -12.70 -28.35 6.34
C PRO A 108 -13.16 -29.60 7.12
N SER A 109 -12.44 -30.72 7.03
CA SER A 109 -12.82 -31.98 7.65
C SER A 109 -12.18 -32.18 9.03
N PHE A 110 -13.00 -32.47 10.05
CA PHE A 110 -12.55 -32.97 11.36
C PHE A 110 -12.01 -34.40 11.20
N SER A 111 -10.79 -34.67 11.66
CA SER A 111 -10.16 -36.00 11.59
C SER A 111 -9.50 -36.34 12.93
N ALA A 112 -9.47 -37.63 13.29
CA ALA A 112 -8.86 -38.15 14.51
C ALA A 112 -7.38 -37.78 14.67
N ASP A 113 -6.68 -37.57 13.54
CA ASP A 113 -5.27 -37.15 13.48
C ASP A 113 -5.05 -35.67 13.89
N LYS A 114 -6.13 -34.88 14.02
CA LYS A 114 -6.13 -33.45 14.39
C LYS A 114 -6.69 -33.24 15.81
N THR A 115 -6.30 -34.09 16.74
CA THR A 115 -6.65 -34.01 18.16
C THR A 115 -5.52 -33.39 18.99
N ILE A 116 -5.86 -32.59 19.99
CA ILE A 116 -4.90 -32.16 21.02
C ILE A 116 -5.36 -32.81 22.32
N PRO A 117 -4.58 -33.75 22.91
CA PRO A 117 -4.87 -34.23 24.25
C PRO A 117 -4.60 -33.09 25.23
N THR A 118 -5.62 -32.69 25.98
CA THR A 118 -5.56 -31.56 26.91
C THR A 118 -5.60 -32.04 28.35
N LEU A 119 -4.61 -31.61 29.15
CA LEU A 119 -4.56 -31.87 30.58
C LEU A 119 -5.53 -30.94 31.32
N VAL A 120 -6.60 -31.55 31.79
CA VAL A 120 -7.70 -30.98 32.55
C VAL A 120 -7.27 -30.63 34.00
N ASN A 121 -7.58 -29.44 34.53
CA ASN A 121 -7.31 -29.09 35.93
C ASN A 121 -8.62 -28.83 36.72
N ILE A 122 -9.15 -29.88 37.36
CA ILE A 122 -10.57 -29.98 37.83
C ILE A 122 -10.87 -29.14 39.10
N THR A 123 -9.90 -28.47 39.71
CA THR A 123 -10.09 -27.84 41.03
C THR A 123 -11.09 -26.67 41.08
N SER A 124 -11.61 -26.21 39.94
CA SER A 124 -12.59 -25.11 39.87
C SER A 124 -13.69 -25.23 38.79
N GLY A 125 -13.81 -26.38 38.08
CA GLY A 125 -14.76 -26.49 36.96
C GLY A 125 -14.37 -25.65 35.74
N SER A 126 -13.06 -25.50 35.47
CA SER A 126 -12.57 -24.80 34.29
C SER A 126 -11.49 -25.63 33.59
N PHE A 127 -11.48 -25.59 32.27
CA PHE A 127 -10.49 -26.30 31.46
C PHE A 127 -9.78 -25.31 30.54
N ASP A 128 -8.44 -25.28 30.63
CA ASP A 128 -7.58 -24.39 29.84
C ASP A 128 -6.87 -25.21 28.75
N PHE A 129 -6.92 -24.74 27.50
CA PHE A 129 -6.15 -25.34 26.40
C PHE A 129 -5.49 -24.32 25.49
N THR A 130 -4.34 -24.70 24.92
CA THR A 130 -3.52 -23.82 24.07
C THR A 130 -3.34 -24.43 22.69
N ILE A 131 -3.84 -23.76 21.64
CA ILE A 131 -3.66 -24.18 20.25
C ILE A 131 -2.62 -23.28 19.58
N ASN A 132 -1.40 -23.75 19.31
CA ASN A 132 -0.35 -22.92 18.72
C ASN A 132 -0.35 -22.86 17.16
N LYS A 133 -1.52 -22.85 16.51
CA LYS A 133 -1.67 -22.84 15.04
C LYS A 133 -2.89 -22.00 14.60
N GLN A 134 -2.94 -21.60 13.32
CA GLN A 134 -4.12 -20.92 12.75
C GLN A 134 -5.18 -21.98 12.44
N VAL A 135 -6.40 -21.79 12.95
CA VAL A 135 -7.47 -22.79 12.94
C VAL A 135 -8.71 -22.16 12.34
N LYS A 136 -9.47 -22.85 11.50
CA LYS A 136 -10.70 -22.28 10.93
C LYS A 136 -11.90 -22.50 11.86
N ASP A 137 -12.10 -23.73 12.31
CA ASP A 137 -13.20 -24.13 13.19
C ASP A 137 -12.65 -25.00 14.34
N ILE A 138 -13.22 -24.84 15.54
CA ILE A 138 -12.88 -25.64 16.72
C ILE A 138 -14.11 -26.45 17.13
N ARG A 139 -13.92 -27.76 17.32
CA ARG A 139 -14.93 -28.67 17.84
C ARG A 139 -14.46 -29.27 19.15
N ILE A 140 -15.26 -29.14 20.19
CA ILE A 140 -15.00 -29.74 21.51
C ILE A 140 -16.05 -30.81 21.72
N ASP A 141 -15.60 -32.06 21.90
CA ASP A 141 -16.47 -33.18 22.22
C ASP A 141 -16.28 -33.54 23.70
N LEU A 142 -17.38 -33.56 24.43
CA LEU A 142 -17.44 -33.94 25.84
C LEU A 142 -18.06 -35.34 25.92
N VAL A 143 -17.38 -36.29 26.60
CA VAL A 143 -17.89 -37.65 26.80
C VAL A 143 -18.88 -37.65 27.98
N GLU A 144 -20.07 -38.25 27.79
CA GLU A 144 -21.12 -38.36 28.81
C GLU A 144 -20.90 -39.65 29.62
N GLU A 145 -20.44 -39.56 30.87
CA GLU A 145 -20.74 -40.59 31.87
C GLU A 145 -22.11 -40.29 32.48
N ALA A 146 -22.90 -41.36 32.65
CA ALA A 146 -24.33 -41.31 32.92
C ALA A 146 -24.73 -40.30 34.02
N ASP A 147 -25.71 -39.46 33.67
CA ASP A 147 -26.47 -38.53 34.55
C ASP A 147 -25.82 -37.19 34.95
N VAL A 148 -24.64 -36.81 34.42
CA VAL A 148 -24.01 -35.52 34.73
C VAL A 148 -24.21 -34.51 33.59
N ARG A 149 -25.16 -33.57 33.76
CA ARG A 149 -25.36 -32.45 32.83
C ARG A 149 -24.33 -31.34 33.07
N MET A 150 -23.45 -31.11 32.10
CA MET A 150 -22.56 -29.95 32.06
C MET A 150 -23.28 -28.71 31.51
N THR A 151 -23.22 -27.59 32.24
CA THR A 151 -23.71 -26.29 31.77
C THR A 151 -22.55 -25.39 31.38
N PHE A 152 -22.56 -24.94 30.12
CA PHE A 152 -21.61 -23.99 29.59
C PHE A 152 -21.88 -22.59 30.17
N GLU A 153 -20.88 -21.97 30.81
CA GLU A 153 -21.04 -20.64 31.40
C GLU A 153 -20.46 -19.55 30.49
N SER A 154 -19.21 -19.70 30.04
CA SER A 154 -18.55 -18.75 29.14
C SER A 154 -17.28 -19.32 28.50
N VAL A 155 -16.94 -18.82 27.31
CA VAL A 155 -15.58 -18.91 26.76
C VAL A 155 -14.92 -17.55 26.96
N GLU A 156 -13.79 -17.55 27.67
CA GLU A 156 -12.91 -16.39 27.75
C GLU A 156 -11.71 -16.66 26.83
N CYS A 157 -11.76 -16.10 25.63
CA CYS A 157 -10.54 -15.93 24.84
C CYS A 157 -9.79 -14.76 25.45
N ASN A 158 -8.57 -14.98 25.97
CA ASN A 158 -7.74 -13.86 26.39
C ASN A 158 -7.49 -13.00 25.14
N PRO A 159 -8.10 -11.81 25.01
CA PRO A 159 -7.87 -11.00 23.82
C PRO A 159 -6.37 -10.78 23.80
N ARG A 160 -5.73 -11.05 22.65
CA ARG A 160 -4.31 -10.71 22.45
C ARG A 160 -4.08 -9.39 23.16
N ASN A 161 -3.19 -9.38 24.15
CA ASN A 161 -2.52 -8.14 24.51
C ASN A 161 -1.94 -7.66 23.19
N PHE A 162 -2.64 -6.71 22.54
CA PHE A 162 -2.33 -6.22 21.22
C PHE A 162 -1.04 -5.44 21.38
N ARG A 163 0.08 -6.18 21.36
CA ARG A 163 1.41 -5.60 21.25
C ARG A 163 1.41 -5.03 19.85
N MET A 164 1.23 -3.71 19.74
CA MET A 164 1.46 -2.95 18.51
C MET A 164 2.66 -3.58 17.81
N GLY A 165 2.41 -4.18 16.64
CA GLY A 165 3.50 -4.74 15.86
C GLY A 165 4.47 -3.61 15.55
N LYS A 166 5.77 -3.93 15.43
CA LYS A 166 6.77 -2.93 15.00
C LYS A 166 6.33 -2.24 13.69
N TYR A 167 5.56 -2.95 12.84
CA TYR A 167 5.00 -2.47 11.58
C TYR A 167 3.86 -1.46 11.75
N ASP A 168 2.94 -1.66 12.70
CA ASP A 168 1.85 -0.70 12.98
C ASP A 168 2.41 0.61 13.51
N LEU A 169 3.43 0.52 14.36
CA LEU A 169 4.11 1.67 14.95
C LEU A 169 4.88 2.47 13.87
N LEU A 170 5.47 1.77 12.90
CA LEU A 170 6.14 2.36 11.74
C LEU A 170 5.13 3.03 10.80
N LEU A 171 4.02 2.37 10.48
CA LEU A 171 2.92 2.93 9.70
C LEU A 171 2.37 4.20 10.37
N CYS A 172 2.13 4.15 11.68
CA CYS A 172 1.66 5.29 12.47
C CYS A 172 2.68 6.45 12.45
N SER A 173 3.98 6.13 12.56
CA SER A 173 5.06 7.13 12.46
C SER A 173 5.11 7.80 11.09
N VAL A 174 4.86 7.05 10.00
CA VAL A 174 4.85 7.57 8.63
C VAL A 174 3.61 8.42 8.40
N ILE A 175 2.45 8.00 8.89
CA ILE A 175 1.20 8.79 8.84
C ILE A 175 1.37 10.12 9.60
N LEU A 176 2.00 10.10 10.78
CA LEU A 176 2.31 11.30 11.55
C LEU A 176 3.30 12.22 10.84
N LEU A 177 4.34 11.64 10.22
CA LEU A 177 5.31 12.38 9.42
C LEU A 177 4.65 13.04 8.22
N LEU A 178 3.80 12.30 7.47
CA LEU A 178 3.01 12.83 6.34
C LEU A 178 2.07 13.93 6.79
N PHE A 179 1.36 13.76 7.91
CA PHE A 179 0.49 14.81 8.45
C PHE A 179 1.29 16.06 8.85
N PHE A 180 2.46 15.89 9.48
CA PHE A 180 3.33 17.00 9.84
C PHE A 180 3.83 17.76 8.60
N VAL A 181 4.16 17.04 7.52
CA VAL A 181 4.51 17.63 6.22
C VAL A 181 3.36 18.44 5.67
N VAL A 182 2.17 17.83 5.58
CA VAL A 182 0.95 18.49 5.10
C VAL A 182 0.65 19.73 5.95
N PHE A 183 0.79 19.63 7.28
CA PHE A 183 0.59 20.74 8.20
C PHE A 183 1.55 21.90 7.93
N LYS A 184 2.84 21.59 7.76
CA LYS A 184 3.88 22.59 7.49
C LYS A 184 3.76 23.18 6.08
N SER A 185 3.31 22.39 5.11
CA SER A 185 3.11 22.83 3.72
C SER A 185 1.80 23.59 3.49
N ARG A 186 0.86 23.65 4.45
CA ARG A 186 -0.43 24.38 4.29
C ARG A 186 -0.26 25.83 3.84
N PHE A 187 0.73 26.54 4.39
CA PHE A 187 1.00 27.92 3.98
C PHE A 187 1.44 28.01 2.52
N PHE A 188 2.24 27.04 2.08
CA PHE A 188 2.72 26.93 0.71
C PHE A 188 1.60 26.54 -0.26
N ILE A 189 0.76 25.56 0.10
CA ILE A 189 -0.42 25.17 -0.67
C ILE A 189 -1.37 26.35 -0.83
N ARG A 190 -1.59 27.14 0.23
CA ARG A 190 -2.41 28.35 0.16
C ARG A 190 -1.82 29.41 -0.78
N LYS A 191 -0.49 29.54 -0.82
CA LYS A 191 0.23 30.42 -1.75
C LYS A 191 0.10 29.95 -3.20
N ILE A 192 0.26 28.65 -3.47
CA ILE A 192 0.01 28.04 -4.78
C ILE A 192 -1.42 28.31 -5.22
N TYR A 193 -2.39 28.09 -4.34
CA TYR A 193 -3.81 28.27 -4.64
C TYR A 193 -4.16 29.74 -4.95
N SER A 194 -3.53 30.68 -4.24
CA SER A 194 -3.68 32.12 -4.49
C SER A 194 -3.12 32.53 -5.86
N GLU A 195 -2.08 31.86 -6.35
CA GLU A 195 -1.38 32.17 -7.60
C GLU A 195 -1.72 31.18 -8.73
N LYS A 196 -2.84 30.44 -8.61
CA LYS A 196 -3.18 29.34 -9.53
C LYS A 196 -3.25 29.78 -11.00
N ASP A 197 -3.80 30.97 -11.27
CA ASP A 197 -3.99 31.46 -12.63
C ASP A 197 -2.63 31.81 -13.27
N LEU A 198 -1.71 32.36 -12.46
CA LEU A 198 -0.33 32.60 -12.87
C LEU A 198 0.41 31.28 -13.15
N ILE A 199 0.21 30.26 -12.30
CA ILE A 199 0.84 28.93 -12.47
C ILE A 199 0.37 28.29 -13.77
N VAL A 200 -0.94 28.28 -14.02
CA VAL A 200 -1.52 27.69 -15.24
C VAL A 200 -1.05 28.45 -16.47
N LEU A 201 -1.05 29.79 -16.42
CA LEU A 201 -0.57 30.62 -17.51
C LEU A 201 0.91 30.34 -17.83
N LEU A 202 1.77 30.30 -16.81
CA LEU A 202 3.19 30.03 -16.99
C LEU A 202 3.43 28.60 -17.46
N ALA A 203 2.71 27.59 -16.96
CA ALA A 203 2.84 26.21 -17.43
C ALA A 203 2.43 26.05 -18.90
N LYS A 204 1.36 26.73 -19.33
CA LYS A 204 0.96 26.74 -20.74
C LYS A 204 1.99 27.44 -21.61
N ASN A 205 2.51 28.58 -21.14
CA ASN A 205 3.55 29.31 -21.86
C ASN A 205 4.85 28.51 -21.94
N ASP A 206 5.18 27.74 -20.91
CA ASP A 206 6.33 26.83 -20.87
C ASP A 206 6.27 25.78 -21.97
N LEU A 207 5.14 25.09 -22.12
CA LEU A 207 4.95 24.11 -23.18
C LEU A 207 5.03 24.75 -24.58
N LYS A 208 4.50 25.97 -24.72
CA LYS A 208 4.54 26.68 -25.99
C LYS A 208 5.94 27.18 -26.32
N SER A 209 6.70 27.66 -25.34
CA SER A 209 8.05 28.22 -25.54
C SER A 209 9.06 27.13 -25.89
N ARG A 210 8.95 25.93 -25.28
CA ARG A 210 9.83 24.78 -25.56
C ARG A 210 9.93 24.43 -27.05
N TYR A 211 8.85 24.64 -27.81
CA TYR A 211 8.78 24.28 -29.22
C TYR A 211 8.51 25.48 -30.14
N ALA A 212 8.63 26.71 -29.61
CA ALA A 212 8.46 27.92 -30.39
C ALA A 212 9.53 28.04 -31.49
N GLY A 213 9.13 28.47 -32.68
CA GLY A 213 10.05 28.63 -33.83
C GLY A 213 10.45 27.31 -34.51
N SER A 214 10.00 26.15 -34.02
CA SER A 214 10.19 24.87 -34.72
C SER A 214 9.08 24.61 -35.74
N ALA A 215 9.42 24.03 -36.90
CA ALA A 215 8.45 23.76 -37.97
C ALA A 215 7.28 22.86 -37.53
N PHE A 216 7.55 21.84 -36.71
CA PHE A 216 6.55 20.89 -36.21
C PHE A 216 5.93 21.30 -34.86
N GLY A 217 6.44 22.35 -34.21
CA GLY A 217 5.90 22.85 -32.94
C GLY A 217 5.82 21.77 -31.84
N LEU A 218 4.70 21.76 -31.12
CA LEU A 218 4.44 20.87 -29.98
C LEU A 218 4.53 19.38 -30.33
N ILE A 219 4.39 18.99 -31.60
CA ILE A 219 4.49 17.60 -32.05
C ILE A 219 5.82 16.97 -31.61
N TRP A 220 6.91 17.74 -31.55
CA TRP A 220 8.21 17.27 -31.10
C TRP A 220 8.23 16.69 -29.67
N ALA A 221 7.33 17.15 -28.80
CA ALA A 221 7.18 16.57 -27.45
C ALA A 221 6.81 15.08 -27.48
N PHE A 222 6.12 14.66 -28.54
CA PHE A 222 5.57 13.32 -28.66
C PHE A 222 6.40 12.43 -29.58
N VAL A 223 7.04 13.00 -30.61
CA VAL A 223 7.80 12.23 -31.60
C VAL A 223 8.86 11.38 -30.92
N GLN A 224 9.68 11.95 -30.03
CA GLN A 224 10.79 11.21 -29.44
C GLN A 224 10.31 10.02 -28.59
N PRO A 225 9.40 10.16 -27.61
CA PRO A 225 8.94 9.01 -26.85
C PRO A 225 8.16 7.98 -27.69
N LEU A 226 7.37 8.44 -28.68
CA LEU A 226 6.66 7.54 -29.60
C LEU A 226 7.63 6.72 -30.44
N MET A 227 8.70 7.33 -30.95
CA MET A 227 9.75 6.62 -31.69
C MET A 227 10.48 5.63 -30.79
N THR A 228 10.74 5.96 -29.52
CA THR A 228 11.31 4.99 -28.57
C THR A 228 10.37 3.80 -28.39
N ILE A 229 9.07 4.03 -28.14
CA ILE A 229 8.08 2.95 -28.01
C ILE A 229 8.06 2.09 -29.28
N LEU A 230 8.03 2.71 -30.46
CA LEU A 230 8.03 2.03 -31.75
C LEU A 230 9.29 1.16 -31.94
N VAL A 231 10.48 1.70 -31.67
CA VAL A 231 11.75 0.98 -31.81
C VAL A 231 11.80 -0.21 -30.87
N PHE A 232 11.45 -0.01 -29.60
CA PHE A 232 11.42 -1.11 -28.62
C PHE A 232 10.39 -2.18 -29.00
N TRP A 233 9.22 -1.78 -29.49
CA TRP A 233 8.22 -2.70 -30.02
C TRP A 233 8.76 -3.53 -31.19
N ILE A 234 9.34 -2.89 -32.21
CA ILE A 234 9.91 -3.59 -33.39
C ILE A 234 11.03 -4.53 -32.97
N VAL A 235 11.97 -4.06 -32.15
CA VAL A 235 13.15 -4.85 -31.77
C VAL A 235 12.74 -6.08 -30.97
N TYR A 236 11.88 -5.93 -29.96
CA TYR A 236 11.54 -7.04 -29.05
C TYR A 236 10.42 -7.93 -29.57
N GLU A 237 9.34 -7.39 -30.15
CA GLU A 237 8.22 -8.23 -30.61
C GLU A 237 8.44 -8.77 -32.03
N VAL A 238 8.95 -7.95 -32.95
CA VAL A 238 9.10 -8.35 -34.36
C VAL A 238 10.47 -8.99 -34.60
N GLY A 239 11.54 -8.39 -34.09
CA GLY A 239 12.92 -8.81 -34.29
C GLY A 239 13.29 -10.04 -33.47
N PHE A 240 13.35 -9.89 -32.14
CA PHE A 240 13.71 -10.98 -31.23
C PHE A 240 12.60 -12.00 -30.99
N ARG A 241 11.34 -11.66 -31.33
CA ARG A 241 10.15 -12.45 -30.97
C ARG A 241 10.19 -12.86 -29.51
N ALA A 242 10.49 -11.87 -28.65
CA ALA A 242 10.72 -12.08 -27.23
C ALA A 242 9.58 -12.92 -26.64
N VAL A 243 9.95 -13.95 -25.88
CA VAL A 243 8.98 -14.78 -25.16
C VAL A 243 8.17 -13.86 -24.24
N PRO A 244 6.83 -13.99 -24.20
CA PRO A 244 5.99 -13.20 -23.31
C PRO A 244 6.53 -13.26 -21.88
N VAL A 245 6.76 -12.10 -21.27
CA VAL A 245 7.12 -12.02 -19.85
C VAL A 245 5.81 -12.22 -19.09
N GLU A 246 5.70 -13.29 -18.32
CA GLU A 246 4.49 -13.60 -17.52
C GLU A 246 3.21 -13.71 -18.37
N ASN A 247 3.28 -14.27 -19.58
CA ASN A 247 2.17 -14.37 -20.55
C ASN A 247 1.66 -13.02 -21.11
N VAL A 248 2.40 -11.93 -20.89
CA VAL A 248 2.08 -10.60 -21.39
C VAL A 248 3.01 -10.23 -22.55
N LYS A 249 2.49 -9.54 -23.57
CA LYS A 249 3.31 -9.06 -24.68
C LYS A 249 4.28 -7.98 -24.20
N PHE A 250 5.48 -7.94 -24.80
CA PHE A 250 6.54 -7.03 -24.37
C PHE A 250 6.08 -5.56 -24.31
N ILE A 251 5.28 -5.11 -25.27
CA ILE A 251 4.80 -3.72 -25.28
C ILE A 251 3.91 -3.37 -24.10
N GLN A 252 3.04 -4.29 -23.69
CA GLN A 252 2.18 -4.12 -22.51
C GLN A 252 3.05 -4.10 -21.24
N TRP A 253 4.15 -4.84 -21.22
CA TRP A 253 5.08 -4.84 -20.09
C TRP A 253 5.97 -3.59 -20.02
N PHE A 254 6.40 -3.07 -21.18
CA PHE A 254 7.31 -1.94 -21.31
C PHE A 254 6.64 -0.57 -21.12
N VAL A 255 5.47 -0.36 -21.75
CA VAL A 255 4.84 0.98 -21.84
C VAL A 255 4.53 1.60 -20.46
N PRO A 256 3.94 0.90 -19.47
CA PRO A 256 3.65 1.50 -18.16
C PRO A 256 4.92 1.97 -17.44
N ALA A 257 5.97 1.14 -17.48
CA ALA A 257 7.27 1.47 -16.89
C ALA A 257 7.91 2.67 -17.61
N TYR A 258 7.93 2.64 -18.94
CA TYR A 258 8.53 3.69 -19.75
C TYR A 258 7.86 5.04 -19.53
N ILE A 259 6.53 5.09 -19.51
CA ILE A 259 5.75 6.34 -19.35
C ILE A 259 6.05 7.00 -18.00
N SER A 260 6.05 6.22 -16.92
CA SER A 260 6.38 6.76 -15.60
C SER A 260 7.82 7.31 -15.54
N TRP A 261 8.77 6.65 -16.21
CA TRP A 261 10.15 7.11 -16.28
C TRP A 261 10.34 8.38 -17.10
N ILE A 262 9.76 8.46 -18.31
CA ILE A 262 9.91 9.66 -19.15
C ILE A 262 9.31 10.90 -18.49
N PHE A 263 8.22 10.75 -17.73
CA PHE A 263 7.68 11.85 -16.95
C PHE A 263 8.66 12.28 -15.85
N PHE A 264 9.23 11.33 -15.11
CA PHE A 264 10.25 11.63 -14.10
C PHE A 264 11.45 12.37 -14.72
N ALA A 265 12.01 11.83 -15.79
CA ALA A 265 13.19 12.37 -16.45
C ALA A 265 12.95 13.76 -17.05
N ASP A 266 11.83 13.96 -17.76
CA ASP A 266 11.46 15.26 -18.32
C ASP A 266 11.27 16.30 -17.20
N ALA A 267 10.53 15.96 -16.14
CA ALA A 267 10.27 16.88 -15.05
C ALA A 267 11.55 17.29 -14.31
N VAL A 268 12.46 16.36 -14.02
CA VAL A 268 13.73 16.65 -13.34
C VAL A 268 14.67 17.48 -14.21
N ALA A 269 14.81 17.15 -15.50
CA ALA A 269 15.66 17.89 -16.42
C ALA A 269 15.19 19.34 -16.58
N ASN A 270 13.88 19.55 -16.80
CA ASN A 270 13.31 20.88 -16.95
C ASN A 270 13.34 21.68 -15.65
N ALA A 271 13.05 21.05 -14.50
CA ALA A 271 13.13 21.71 -13.20
C ALA A 271 14.56 22.15 -12.89
N SER A 272 15.56 21.33 -13.21
CA SER A 272 16.97 21.66 -12.99
C SER A 272 17.36 22.96 -13.70
N ASN A 273 16.87 23.20 -14.92
CA ASN A 273 17.23 24.41 -15.69
C ASN A 273 16.30 25.62 -15.44
N CYS A 274 15.22 25.46 -14.66
CA CYS A 274 14.11 26.42 -14.66
C CYS A 274 14.51 27.82 -14.19
N LEU A 275 15.42 27.95 -13.22
CA LEU A 275 15.82 29.25 -12.68
C LEU A 275 16.66 30.05 -13.67
N ARG A 276 17.44 29.38 -14.52
CA ARG A 276 18.23 30.03 -15.58
C ARG A 276 17.32 30.51 -16.71
N GLU A 277 16.40 29.65 -17.13
CA GLU A 277 15.43 29.96 -18.18
C GLU A 277 14.51 31.14 -17.80
N TYR A 278 14.05 31.17 -16.55
CA TYR A 278 13.22 32.24 -16.01
C TYR A 278 14.02 33.30 -15.24
N SER A 279 15.32 33.47 -15.53
CA SER A 279 16.20 34.43 -14.84
C SER A 279 15.66 35.87 -14.81
N TYR A 280 14.96 36.28 -15.88
CA TYR A 280 14.29 37.58 -15.96
C TYR A 280 13.14 37.76 -14.95
N LEU A 281 12.47 36.67 -14.53
CA LEU A 281 11.49 36.70 -13.45
C LEU A 281 12.18 36.64 -12.09
N VAL A 282 13.26 35.87 -11.98
CA VAL A 282 14.01 35.71 -10.73
C VAL A 282 14.60 37.03 -10.24
N LYS A 283 15.07 37.88 -11.15
CA LYS A 283 15.64 39.20 -10.83
C LYS A 283 14.61 40.25 -10.39
N LYS A 284 13.30 40.00 -10.55
CA LYS A 284 12.24 40.95 -10.16
C LYS A 284 11.92 40.83 -8.66
N MET A 285 11.98 41.95 -7.93
CA MET A 285 11.81 42.00 -6.46
C MET A 285 10.53 41.37 -5.89
N ARG A 286 9.44 41.20 -6.67
CA ARG A 286 8.14 40.70 -6.17
C ARG A 286 7.74 39.31 -6.67
N PHE A 287 8.56 38.61 -7.47
CA PHE A 287 8.15 37.34 -8.05
C PHE A 287 8.36 36.16 -7.08
N PRO A 288 7.37 35.25 -6.90
CA PRO A 288 7.50 34.06 -6.07
C PRO A 288 8.31 32.96 -6.79
N ILE A 289 9.63 33.04 -6.72
CA ILE A 289 10.60 32.15 -7.41
C ILE A 289 10.38 30.65 -7.11
N GLU A 290 9.86 30.31 -5.92
CA GLU A 290 9.54 28.92 -5.50
C GLU A 290 8.55 28.20 -6.41
N ILE A 291 7.78 28.95 -7.21
CA ILE A 291 6.74 28.43 -8.09
C ILE A 291 7.34 27.91 -9.42
N LEU A 292 8.54 28.37 -9.83
CA LEU A 292 9.14 28.01 -11.12
C LEU A 292 9.40 26.50 -11.27
N PRO A 293 9.98 25.79 -10.28
CA PRO A 293 10.16 24.35 -10.40
C PRO A 293 8.82 23.60 -10.49
N ILE A 294 7.78 24.08 -9.79
CA ILE A 294 6.43 23.51 -9.83
C ILE A 294 5.83 23.65 -11.23
N ILE A 295 5.98 24.82 -11.85
CA ILE A 295 5.49 25.09 -13.21
C ILE A 295 6.09 24.07 -14.19
N LYS A 296 7.38 23.76 -14.08
CA LYS A 296 8.03 22.75 -14.93
C LYS A 296 7.47 21.35 -14.70
N VAL A 297 7.29 20.94 -13.45
CA VAL A 297 6.69 19.63 -13.11
C VAL A 297 5.26 19.53 -13.64
N LEU A 298 4.45 20.58 -13.50
CA LEU A 298 3.08 20.61 -14.01
C LEU A 298 3.01 20.59 -15.54
N ALA A 299 3.89 21.32 -16.22
CA ALA A 299 4.00 21.27 -17.68
C ALA A 299 4.34 19.85 -18.16
N SER A 300 5.32 19.18 -17.53
CA SER A 300 5.66 17.79 -17.81
C SER A 300 4.51 16.82 -17.48
N PHE A 301 3.72 17.11 -16.43
CA PHE A 301 2.56 16.29 -16.08
C PHE A 301 1.45 16.33 -17.14
N VAL A 302 1.25 17.47 -17.82
CA VAL A 302 0.30 17.54 -18.94
C VAL A 302 0.71 16.60 -20.09
N VAL A 303 2.00 16.52 -20.39
CA VAL A 303 2.53 15.58 -21.40
C VAL A 303 2.39 14.13 -20.91
N HIS A 304 2.64 13.87 -19.62
CA HIS A 304 2.41 12.56 -19.01
C HIS A 304 0.97 12.09 -19.15
N LEU A 305 -0.02 12.97 -18.91
CA LEU A 305 -1.43 12.62 -19.08
C LEU A 305 -1.76 12.17 -20.50
N PHE A 306 -1.18 12.81 -21.51
CA PHE A 306 -1.32 12.36 -22.90
C PHE A 306 -0.77 10.93 -23.07
N PHE A 307 0.41 10.65 -22.53
CA PHE A 307 1.00 9.31 -22.61
C PHE A 307 0.23 8.25 -21.82
N VAL A 308 -0.35 8.61 -20.68
CA VAL A 308 -1.26 7.72 -19.94
C VAL A 308 -2.48 7.37 -20.80
N VAL A 309 -3.09 8.34 -21.48
CA VAL A 309 -4.19 8.07 -22.43
C VAL A 309 -3.72 7.16 -23.57
N LEU A 310 -2.55 7.45 -24.15
CA LEU A 310 -1.96 6.60 -25.20
C LEU A 310 -1.73 5.16 -24.71
N MET A 311 -1.27 4.96 -23.48
CA MET A 311 -1.11 3.64 -22.88
C MET A 311 -2.43 2.89 -22.86
N PHE A 312 -3.52 3.52 -22.39
CA PHE A 312 -4.83 2.88 -22.41
C PHE A 312 -5.29 2.53 -23.83
N VAL A 313 -5.05 3.41 -24.81
CA VAL A 313 -5.33 3.13 -26.22
C VAL A 313 -4.57 1.90 -26.70
N ILE A 314 -3.28 1.80 -26.41
CA ILE A 314 -2.47 0.62 -26.74
C ILE A 314 -3.07 -0.64 -26.10
N TYR A 315 -3.43 -0.59 -24.82
CA TYR A 315 -4.00 -1.73 -24.10
C TYR A 315 -5.34 -2.19 -24.69
N ILE A 316 -6.21 -1.27 -25.11
CA ILE A 316 -7.48 -1.59 -25.79
C ILE A 316 -7.22 -2.36 -27.10
N PHE A 317 -6.23 -1.97 -27.90
CA PHE A 317 -5.85 -2.70 -29.13
C PHE A 317 -5.37 -4.13 -28.86
N TYR A 318 -4.85 -4.40 -27.67
CA TYR A 318 -4.45 -5.73 -27.23
C TYR A 318 -5.58 -6.52 -26.53
N GLY A 319 -6.82 -6.02 -26.54
CA GLY A 319 -7.98 -6.70 -25.96
C GLY A 319 -8.07 -6.62 -24.43
N TYR A 320 -7.41 -5.66 -23.80
CA TYR A 320 -7.46 -5.47 -22.36
C TYR A 320 -8.82 -4.92 -21.90
N SER A 321 -9.34 -5.48 -20.81
CA SER A 321 -10.56 -5.01 -20.15
C SER A 321 -10.24 -4.07 -18.99
N PHE A 322 -10.96 -2.95 -18.91
CA PHE A 322 -10.77 -2.01 -17.81
C PHE A 322 -11.19 -2.63 -16.48
N SER A 323 -10.22 -2.85 -15.60
CA SER A 323 -10.43 -3.20 -14.19
C SER A 323 -10.50 -1.96 -13.29
N LEU A 324 -11.23 -2.06 -12.17
CA LEU A 324 -11.23 -1.06 -11.09
C LEU A 324 -9.83 -0.80 -10.54
N MET A 325 -8.93 -1.77 -10.63
CA MET A 325 -7.54 -1.61 -10.18
C MET A 325 -6.79 -0.50 -10.94
N ASN A 326 -7.19 -0.20 -12.18
CA ASN A 326 -6.56 0.86 -12.99
C ASN A 326 -6.67 2.26 -12.36
N ILE A 327 -7.61 2.46 -11.43
CA ILE A 327 -7.72 3.71 -10.66
C ILE A 327 -6.46 3.97 -9.82
N GLN A 328 -5.72 2.92 -9.44
CA GLN A 328 -4.45 3.02 -8.71
C GLN A 328 -3.36 3.78 -9.50
N LEU A 329 -3.52 3.93 -10.82
CA LEU A 329 -2.63 4.76 -11.64
C LEU A 329 -2.65 6.23 -11.19
N LEU A 330 -3.78 6.71 -10.69
CA LEU A 330 -3.89 8.05 -10.11
C LEU A 330 -3.05 8.18 -8.84
N TYR A 331 -3.03 7.13 -8.00
CA TYR A 331 -2.19 7.08 -6.80
C TYR A 331 -0.71 7.14 -7.18
N TYR A 332 -0.24 6.30 -8.11
CA TYR A 332 1.18 6.30 -8.50
C TYR A 332 1.59 7.58 -9.26
N SER A 333 0.70 8.16 -10.06
CA SER A 333 0.92 9.48 -10.68
C SER A 333 1.05 10.57 -9.63
N PHE A 334 0.18 10.57 -8.62
CA PHE A 334 0.24 11.53 -7.51
C PHE A 334 1.51 11.35 -6.68
N ALA A 335 1.84 10.11 -6.31
CA ALA A 335 3.07 9.76 -5.61
C ALA A 335 4.30 10.31 -6.36
N LEU A 336 4.37 10.06 -7.68
CA LEU A 336 5.46 10.54 -8.53
C LEU A 336 5.56 12.07 -8.55
N ILE A 337 4.44 12.79 -8.62
CA ILE A 337 4.43 14.27 -8.51
C ILE A 337 4.99 14.72 -7.16
N CYS A 338 4.61 14.07 -6.06
CA CYS A 338 5.13 14.40 -4.73
C CYS A 338 6.66 14.24 -4.64
N LEU A 339 7.18 13.13 -5.18
CA LEU A 339 8.63 12.91 -5.29
C LEU A 339 9.29 14.00 -6.15
N LEU A 340 8.69 14.30 -7.30
CA LEU A 340 9.18 15.30 -8.24
C LEU A 340 9.25 16.69 -7.64
N PHE A 341 8.31 17.12 -6.79
CA PHE A 341 8.44 18.43 -6.14
C PHE A 341 9.67 18.53 -5.24
N GLY A 342 9.96 17.49 -4.46
CA GLY A 342 11.18 17.45 -3.63
C GLY A 342 12.46 17.50 -4.46
N VAL A 343 12.52 16.66 -5.49
CA VAL A 343 13.67 16.61 -6.41
C VAL A 343 13.81 17.90 -7.22
N ALA A 344 12.71 18.50 -7.68
CA ALA A 344 12.69 19.72 -8.47
C ALA A 344 13.25 20.93 -7.70
N TRP A 345 12.86 21.13 -6.44
CA TRP A 345 13.46 22.21 -5.63
C TRP A 345 14.93 21.95 -5.32
N LEU A 346 15.29 20.70 -5.04
CA LEU A 346 16.68 20.34 -4.76
C LEU A 346 17.57 20.60 -5.97
N THR A 347 17.18 20.10 -7.13
CA THR A 347 17.97 20.18 -8.37
C THR A 347 18.01 21.60 -8.94
N SER A 348 16.89 22.32 -8.94
CA SER A 348 16.85 23.73 -9.36
C SER A 348 17.69 24.64 -8.47
N ALA A 349 17.73 24.40 -7.16
CA ALA A 349 18.57 25.17 -6.25
C ALA A 349 20.06 24.93 -6.53
N LEU A 350 20.47 23.68 -6.67
CA LEU A 350 21.87 23.30 -6.92
C LEU A 350 22.37 23.80 -8.29
N SER A 351 21.51 23.77 -9.30
CA SER A 351 21.89 24.13 -10.66
C SER A 351 22.29 25.58 -10.82
N VAL A 352 21.85 26.49 -9.94
CA VAL A 352 22.25 27.91 -10.00
C VAL A 352 23.72 28.07 -9.59
N PHE A 353 24.16 27.33 -8.56
CA PHE A 353 25.54 27.38 -8.05
C PHE A 353 26.53 26.65 -8.93
N LEU A 354 26.10 25.54 -9.53
CA LEU A 354 26.95 24.67 -10.33
C LEU A 354 26.53 24.79 -11.80
N LYS A 355 27.34 25.48 -12.61
CA LYS A 355 27.05 25.72 -14.04
C LYS A 355 26.81 24.41 -14.81
N ASP A 356 27.57 23.37 -14.51
CA ASP A 356 27.50 22.08 -15.21
C ASP A 356 26.49 21.10 -14.61
N PHE A 357 25.75 21.50 -13.56
CA PHE A 357 24.84 20.59 -12.86
C PHE A 357 23.73 20.05 -13.77
N THR A 358 23.25 20.85 -14.72
CA THR A 358 22.24 20.39 -15.69
C THR A 358 22.79 19.24 -16.55
N GLN A 359 24.08 19.27 -16.92
CA GLN A 359 24.70 18.16 -17.65
C GLN A 359 24.87 16.92 -16.76
N ILE A 360 25.27 17.12 -15.49
CA ILE A 360 25.36 16.04 -14.51
C ILE A 360 24.00 15.35 -14.34
N ILE A 361 22.91 16.13 -14.25
CA ILE A 361 21.54 15.60 -14.16
C ILE A 361 21.18 14.78 -15.41
N SER A 362 21.51 15.26 -16.61
CA SER A 362 21.28 14.49 -17.84
C SER A 362 21.98 13.13 -17.81
N ILE A 363 23.23 13.07 -17.34
CA ILE A 363 23.98 11.81 -17.19
C ILE A 363 23.34 10.91 -16.13
N ILE A 364 22.96 11.46 -14.97
CA ILE A 364 22.27 10.71 -13.91
C ILE A 364 20.96 10.12 -14.40
N LEU A 365 20.17 10.89 -15.15
CA LEU A 365 18.91 10.40 -15.75
C LEU A 365 19.18 9.32 -16.79
N GLN A 366 20.21 9.48 -17.63
CA GLN A 366 20.58 8.43 -18.58
C GLN A 366 20.98 7.12 -17.88
N LEU A 367 21.81 7.18 -16.84
CA LEU A 367 22.18 6.00 -16.03
C LEU A 367 20.97 5.44 -15.28
N GLY A 368 20.12 6.31 -14.73
CA GLY A 368 18.92 5.95 -14.00
C GLY A 368 17.94 5.12 -14.83
N PHE A 369 17.84 5.38 -16.14
CA PHE A 369 17.03 4.56 -17.06
C PHE A 369 17.45 3.08 -17.04
N PHE A 370 18.75 2.79 -16.95
CA PHE A 370 19.26 1.42 -16.89
C PHE A 370 19.21 0.82 -15.48
N MET A 371 19.27 1.66 -14.44
CA MET A 371 19.19 1.24 -13.04
C MET A 371 17.78 0.89 -12.58
N VAL A 372 16.75 1.17 -13.37
CA VAL A 372 15.36 0.80 -13.08
C VAL A 372 14.94 -0.25 -14.11
N PRO A 373 14.22 -1.31 -13.71
CA PRO A 373 13.80 -2.35 -14.64
C PRO A 373 12.70 -1.81 -15.55
N ILE A 374 13.06 -1.09 -16.62
CA ILE A 374 12.10 -0.49 -17.58
C ILE A 374 11.86 -1.41 -18.77
N PHE A 375 12.93 -1.96 -19.35
CA PHE A 375 12.87 -2.86 -20.51
C PHE A 375 13.35 -4.29 -20.19
N TRP A 376 13.82 -4.54 -18.97
CA TRP A 376 14.37 -5.81 -18.51
C TRP A 376 13.76 -6.21 -17.16
N ASN A 377 13.54 -7.51 -16.93
CA ASN A 377 12.84 -8.00 -15.74
C ASN A 377 13.77 -8.10 -14.53
N SER A 378 13.34 -7.55 -13.39
CA SER A 378 14.08 -7.67 -12.13
C SER A 378 14.13 -9.10 -11.58
N ALA A 379 13.18 -9.98 -11.96
CA ALA A 379 13.15 -11.36 -11.50
C ALA A 379 14.34 -12.20 -12.02
N ASP A 380 14.93 -11.81 -13.16
CA ASP A 380 16.06 -12.52 -13.76
C ASP A 380 17.39 -12.23 -13.04
N MET A 381 17.39 -11.29 -12.09
CA MET A 381 18.58 -10.86 -11.36
C MET A 381 18.72 -11.57 -10.01
N GLY A 382 19.95 -11.69 -9.52
CA GLY A 382 20.23 -12.23 -8.19
C GLY A 382 19.55 -11.42 -7.07
N LYS A 383 19.13 -12.10 -6.00
CA LYS A 383 18.37 -11.52 -4.86
C LYS A 383 19.02 -10.24 -4.27
N ASN A 384 20.35 -10.20 -4.20
CA ASN A 384 21.09 -9.04 -3.68
C ASN A 384 20.93 -7.82 -4.60
N VAL A 385 20.97 -8.01 -5.91
CA VAL A 385 20.79 -6.92 -6.89
C VAL A 385 19.37 -6.37 -6.80
N VAL A 386 18.37 -7.26 -6.75
CA VAL A 386 16.97 -6.87 -6.57
C VAL A 386 16.76 -6.08 -5.27
N PHE A 387 17.41 -6.48 -4.19
CA PHE A 387 17.38 -5.74 -2.94
C PHE A 387 17.93 -4.30 -3.08
N PHE A 388 19.04 -4.11 -3.80
CA PHE A 388 19.57 -2.77 -4.07
C PHE A 388 18.65 -1.93 -4.97
N LEU A 389 18.04 -2.54 -5.98
CA LEU A 389 17.10 -1.84 -6.88
C LEU A 389 15.88 -1.32 -6.13
N LYS A 390 15.37 -2.07 -5.15
CA LYS A 390 14.22 -1.69 -4.32
C LYS A 390 14.46 -0.41 -3.48
N PHE A 391 15.72 -0.01 -3.24
CA PHE A 391 16.01 1.28 -2.58
C PHE A 391 15.80 2.49 -3.48
N ASN A 392 15.79 2.31 -4.81
CA ASN A 392 15.51 3.43 -5.70
C ASN A 392 14.00 3.77 -5.63
N PRO A 393 13.59 4.99 -5.23
CA PRO A 393 12.16 5.34 -5.17
C PRO A 393 11.47 5.28 -6.54
N CYS A 394 12.22 5.39 -7.64
CA CYS A 394 11.67 5.23 -9.00
C CYS A 394 11.32 3.76 -9.29
N TYR A 395 11.96 2.79 -8.64
CA TYR A 395 11.60 1.36 -8.76
C TYR A 395 10.17 1.12 -8.29
N TYR A 396 9.79 1.68 -7.14
CA TYR A 396 8.43 1.56 -6.59
C TYR A 396 7.37 2.11 -7.56
N ILE A 397 7.65 3.25 -8.19
CA ILE A 397 6.72 3.86 -9.16
C ILE A 397 6.64 3.03 -10.44
N VAL A 398 7.78 2.61 -11.00
CA VAL A 398 7.80 1.81 -12.24
C VAL A 398 7.07 0.48 -12.06
N GLN A 399 7.34 -0.23 -10.96
CA GLN A 399 6.62 -1.46 -10.67
C GLN A 399 5.15 -1.19 -10.36
N GLY A 400 4.82 -0.12 -9.65
CA GLY A 400 3.45 0.29 -9.40
C GLY A 400 2.61 0.52 -10.67
N TYR A 401 3.19 1.15 -11.68
CA TYR A 401 2.55 1.32 -12.98
C TYR A 401 2.30 -0.03 -13.68
N ARG A 402 3.24 -0.98 -13.60
CA ARG A 402 3.05 -2.33 -14.13
C ARG A 402 2.00 -3.11 -13.36
N ASP A 403 2.11 -3.12 -12.04
CA ASP A 403 1.22 -3.85 -11.14
C ASP A 403 -0.23 -3.39 -11.28
N THR A 404 -0.44 -2.10 -11.50
CA THR A 404 -1.75 -1.53 -11.79
C THR A 404 -2.35 -2.10 -13.09
N MET A 405 -1.56 -2.17 -14.16
CA MET A 405 -2.05 -2.48 -15.50
C MET A 405 -2.05 -3.98 -15.82
N LEU A 406 -1.14 -4.76 -15.22
CA LEU A 406 -0.87 -6.16 -15.56
C LEU A 406 -1.31 -7.11 -14.46
N THR A 407 -0.71 -6.96 -13.28
CA THR A 407 -0.80 -7.94 -12.19
C THR A 407 -2.07 -7.76 -11.34
N GLY A 408 -2.63 -6.55 -11.34
CA GLY A 408 -3.77 -6.20 -10.49
C GLY A 408 -3.43 -6.16 -8.99
N LYS A 409 -2.16 -5.94 -8.63
CA LYS A 409 -1.71 -5.90 -7.23
C LYS A 409 -2.03 -4.55 -6.58
N PHE A 410 -2.54 -4.60 -5.36
CA PHE A 410 -2.90 -3.40 -4.62
C PHE A 410 -1.65 -2.77 -3.99
N PHE A 411 -1.58 -1.44 -3.91
CA PHE A 411 -0.41 -0.73 -3.36
C PHE A 411 -0.14 -1.08 -1.88
N GLY A 412 -1.15 -1.60 -1.19
CA GLY A 412 -1.08 -2.08 0.20
C GLY A 412 -0.47 -3.46 0.37
N ASP A 413 -0.32 -4.25 -0.71
CA ASP A 413 0.20 -5.63 -0.63
C ASP A 413 1.67 -5.66 -0.21
N GLU A 414 2.43 -4.61 -0.52
CA GLU A 414 3.82 -4.43 -0.08
C GLU A 414 3.97 -3.18 0.82
N PRO A 415 3.49 -3.22 2.07
CA PRO A 415 3.42 -2.03 2.93
C PRO A 415 4.80 -1.47 3.27
N TRP A 416 5.83 -2.32 3.32
CA TRP A 416 7.21 -1.89 3.57
C TRP A 416 7.76 -0.98 2.46
N GLN A 417 7.57 -1.36 1.19
CA GLN A 417 8.04 -0.55 0.06
C GLN A 417 7.27 0.77 -0.02
N THR A 418 5.95 0.71 0.20
CA THR A 418 5.09 1.91 0.24
C THR A 418 5.52 2.87 1.35
N ALA A 419 5.77 2.37 2.56
CA ALA A 419 6.23 3.19 3.68
C ALA A 419 7.62 3.80 3.42
N TYR A 420 8.55 3.00 2.90
CA TYR A 420 9.88 3.45 2.52
C TYR A 420 9.83 4.57 1.46
N TYR A 421 9.03 4.38 0.41
CA TYR A 421 8.84 5.36 -0.66
C TYR A 421 8.35 6.72 -0.13
N TRP A 422 7.30 6.71 0.71
CA TRP A 422 6.76 7.94 1.29
C TRP A 422 7.73 8.61 2.25
N LEU A 423 8.49 7.84 3.03
CA LEU A 423 9.53 8.36 3.91
C LEU A 423 10.63 9.08 3.12
N VAL A 424 11.13 8.47 2.04
CA VAL A 424 12.14 9.08 1.15
C VAL A 424 11.57 10.32 0.47
N THR A 425 10.35 10.25 -0.04
CA THR A 425 9.65 11.37 -0.69
C THR A 425 9.52 12.56 0.24
N VAL A 426 9.10 12.33 1.48
CA VAL A 426 9.00 13.38 2.51
C VAL A 426 10.36 13.96 2.86
N LEU A 427 11.37 13.12 3.03
CA LEU A 427 12.73 13.56 3.32
C LEU A 427 13.25 14.47 2.20
N LEU A 428 13.12 14.05 0.94
CA LEU A 428 13.52 14.84 -0.22
C LEU A 428 12.72 16.15 -0.33
N TYR A 429 11.42 16.12 -0.04
CA TYR A 429 10.60 17.33 0.03
C TYR A 429 11.15 18.33 1.05
N PHE A 430 11.48 17.88 2.27
CA PHE A 430 12.02 18.76 3.30
C PHE A 430 13.43 19.26 3.00
N VAL A 431 14.31 18.39 2.52
CA VAL A 431 15.67 18.77 2.16
C VAL A 431 15.65 19.76 0.99
N GLY A 432 14.88 19.45 -0.07
CA GLY A 432 14.72 20.32 -1.24
C GLY A 432 14.17 21.69 -0.87
N THR A 433 13.07 21.76 -0.11
CA THR A 433 12.49 23.04 0.32
C THR A 433 13.39 23.83 1.25
N LYS A 434 14.07 23.19 2.21
CA LYS A 434 15.00 23.86 3.13
C LYS A 434 16.20 24.42 2.38
N LEU A 435 16.79 23.62 1.48
CA LEU A 435 17.90 24.05 0.64
C LEU A 435 17.47 25.25 -0.22
N PHE A 436 16.42 25.10 -1.02
CA PHE A 436 15.92 26.14 -1.93
C PHE A 436 15.63 27.46 -1.19
N ASN A 437 14.92 27.42 -0.06
CA ASN A 437 14.62 28.63 0.71
C ASN A 437 15.85 29.24 1.37
N GLY A 438 16.83 28.42 1.79
CA GLY A 438 18.07 28.89 2.38
C GLY A 438 18.95 29.63 1.36
N VAL A 439 19.03 29.11 0.13
CA VAL A 439 19.89 29.69 -0.91
C VAL A 439 19.22 30.79 -1.74
N ARG A 440 17.88 30.90 -1.70
CA ARG A 440 17.08 31.79 -2.56
C ARG A 440 17.59 33.23 -2.68
N ARG A 441 18.14 33.80 -1.61
CA ARG A 441 18.63 35.18 -1.57
C ARG A 441 19.76 35.45 -2.58
N HIS A 442 20.55 34.43 -2.90
CA HIS A 442 21.70 34.53 -3.80
C HIS A 442 21.34 34.27 -5.26
N PHE A 443 20.12 33.83 -5.57
CA PHE A 443 19.74 33.49 -6.94
C PHE A 443 19.80 34.70 -7.89
N ALA A 444 19.41 35.88 -7.42
CA ALA A 444 19.41 37.09 -8.24
C ALA A 444 20.83 37.55 -8.60
N ASP A 445 21.82 37.26 -7.74
CA ASP A 445 23.22 37.66 -7.93
C ASP A 445 24.00 36.68 -8.82
N LEU A 446 23.60 35.40 -8.83
CA LEU A 446 24.28 34.31 -9.55
C LEU A 446 23.73 34.03 -10.95
N LEU A 447 22.55 34.58 -11.26
CA LEU A 447 21.88 34.51 -12.57
C LEU A 447 22.02 35.86 -13.28
#